data_AF-A0A562VNZ3-F1
#
_entry.id   AF-A0A562VNZ3-F1
#
_cell.length_a   1.000
_cell.length_b   1.000
_cell.length_c   1.000
_cell.angle_alpha   90.00
_cell.angle_beta   90.00
_cell.angle_gamma   90.00
#
_symmetry.space_group_name_H-M   'P 1'
#
loop_
_entity.id
_entity.type
_entity.pdbx_description
1 polymer ?
#
loop_
_entity_poly.entity_id
_entity_poly.type
_entity_poly.pdbx_seq_one_letter_code
_entity_poly.pdbx_strand_id
1 'polypeptide(L)'
;MTGYELTKAISELRDSDHSFIKFWRKEEDFLDFDLLDRFLGNLRDDQVIDGFELLSSDAMWDQVRRVAGEVVTRTVRDGKDILLWTDVQGTVTKELPFNEESLIAIFDAETDDSYVD
;
A
#
# COMPACT_ATOMS: atom_id res chain seq x y z
N MET A 1 -5.68 3.47 -19.69
CA MET A 1 -4.94 2.30 -20.19
C MET A 1 -5.76 1.05 -19.95
N THR A 2 -5.69 0.08 -20.86
CA THR A 2 -6.29 -1.26 -20.69
C THR A 2 -5.47 -2.11 -19.71
N GLY A 3 -6.04 -3.21 -19.20
CA GLY A 3 -5.32 -4.13 -18.31
C GLY A 3 -4.05 -4.72 -18.96
N TYR A 4 -4.10 -4.99 -20.27
CA TYR A 4 -2.94 -5.46 -21.03
C TYR A 4 -1.82 -4.41 -21.10
N GLU A 5 -2.14 -3.17 -21.46
CA GLU A 5 -1.16 -2.08 -21.53
C GLU A 5 -0.54 -1.80 -20.16
N LEU A 6 -1.35 -1.85 -19.11
CA LEU A 6 -0.92 -1.66 -17.73
C LEU A 6 0.06 -2.77 -17.29
N THR A 7 -0.28 -4.04 -17.53
CA THR A 7 0.60 -5.17 -17.19
C THR A 7 1.95 -5.05 -17.88
N LYS A 8 1.95 -4.65 -19.16
CA LYS A 8 3.19 -4.42 -19.90
C LYS A 8 3.99 -3.27 -19.31
N ALA A 9 3.37 -2.13 -19.03
CA ALA A 9 4.05 -0.97 -18.43
C ALA A 9 4.64 -1.30 -17.05
N ILE A 10 3.90 -2.02 -16.21
CA ILE A 10 4.38 -2.50 -14.91
C ILE A 10 5.60 -3.40 -15.10
N SER A 11 5.56 -4.34 -16.04
CA SER A 11 6.69 -5.24 -16.28
C SER A 11 7.96 -4.52 -16.76
N GLU A 12 7.84 -3.35 -17.39
CA GLU A 12 8.96 -2.55 -17.87
C GLU A 12 9.54 -1.63 -16.78
N LEU A 13 8.71 -1.21 -15.82
CA LEU A 13 9.09 -0.28 -14.74
C LEU A 13 9.47 -0.99 -13.43
N ARG A 14 8.92 -2.18 -13.17
CA ARG A 14 9.11 -2.93 -11.93
C ARG A 14 10.57 -3.37 -11.78
N ASP A 15 11.08 -3.23 -10.57
CA ASP A 15 12.32 -3.85 -10.10
C ASP A 15 12.03 -4.73 -8.86
N SER A 16 13.08 -5.23 -8.20
CA SER A 16 12.94 -6.08 -7.02
C SER A 16 12.35 -5.36 -5.80
N ASP A 17 12.40 -4.03 -5.77
CA ASP A 17 12.08 -3.25 -4.59
C ASP A 17 10.61 -2.82 -4.59
N HIS A 18 9.98 -2.82 -5.76
CA HIS A 18 8.55 -2.54 -5.93
C HIS A 18 7.68 -3.74 -5.53
N SER A 19 6.88 -3.55 -4.49
CA SER A 19 5.94 -4.55 -3.97
C SER A 19 4.48 -4.07 -3.94
N PHE A 20 4.25 -2.78 -4.20
CA PHE A 20 2.93 -2.17 -4.14
C PHE A 20 2.63 -1.36 -5.40
N ILE A 21 1.36 -1.10 -5.61
CA ILE A 21 0.85 -0.20 -6.64
C ILE A 21 -0.13 0.81 -6.01
N LYS A 22 0.08 2.09 -6.30
CA LYS A 22 -0.91 3.17 -6.16
C LYS A 22 -1.54 3.37 -7.54
N PHE A 23 -2.85 3.41 -7.66
CA PHE A 23 -3.51 3.62 -8.95
C PHE A 23 -4.79 4.44 -8.83
N TRP A 24 -5.22 5.02 -9.95
CA TRP A 24 -6.42 5.85 -10.00
C TRP A 24 -7.20 5.66 -11.31
N ARG A 25 -8.50 5.91 -11.24
CA ARG A 25 -9.43 5.84 -12.36
C ARG A 25 -9.94 7.24 -12.68
N LYS A 26 -10.21 7.51 -13.95
CA LYS A 26 -10.56 8.86 -14.45
C LYS A 26 -11.80 9.47 -13.80
N GLU A 27 -12.74 8.64 -13.34
CA GLU A 27 -14.02 9.09 -12.75
C GLU A 27 -14.01 9.08 -11.23
N GLU A 28 -12.91 8.65 -10.61
CA GLU A 28 -12.80 8.52 -9.15
C GLU A 28 -11.81 9.56 -8.63
N ASP A 29 -12.23 10.31 -7.61
CA ASP A 29 -11.38 11.27 -6.91
C ASP A 29 -10.46 10.57 -5.87
N PHE A 30 -10.51 9.24 -5.80
CA PHE A 30 -9.80 8.42 -4.82
C PHE A 30 -8.58 7.74 -5.43
N LEU A 31 -7.60 7.47 -4.56
CA LEU A 31 -6.44 6.68 -4.90
C LEU A 31 -6.55 5.32 -4.21
N ASP A 32 -6.42 4.26 -4.99
CA ASP A 32 -6.37 2.90 -4.47
C ASP A 32 -4.91 2.45 -4.30
N PHE A 33 -4.69 1.63 -3.28
CA PHE A 33 -3.40 1.00 -3.01
C PHE A 33 -3.59 -0.52 -2.95
N ASP A 34 -2.65 -1.26 -3.50
CA ASP A 34 -2.69 -2.72 -3.46
C ASP A 34 -1.27 -3.33 -3.46
N LEU A 35 -1.15 -4.58 -3.04
CA LEU A 35 0.01 -5.40 -3.32
C LEU A 35 0.09 -5.63 -4.81
N LEU A 36 1.28 -5.42 -5.38
CA LEU A 36 1.48 -5.45 -6.82
C LEU A 36 1.09 -6.80 -7.44
N ASP A 37 1.50 -7.90 -6.80
CA ASP A 37 1.20 -9.25 -7.30
C ASP A 37 -0.30 -9.60 -7.13
N ARG A 38 -0.94 -9.12 -6.06
CA ARG A 38 -2.40 -9.29 -5.84
C ARG A 38 -3.18 -8.53 -6.90
N PHE A 39 -2.79 -7.29 -7.17
CA PHE A 39 -3.37 -6.44 -8.19
C PHE A 39 -3.28 -7.09 -9.58
N LEU A 40 -2.07 -7.52 -9.99
CA LEU A 40 -1.85 -8.16 -11.29
C LEU A 40 -2.65 -9.46 -11.45
N GLY A 41 -2.81 -10.24 -10.38
CA GLY A 41 -3.61 -11.47 -10.39
C GLY A 41 -5.12 -11.24 -10.53
N ASN A 42 -5.60 -10.06 -10.12
CA ASN A 42 -7.02 -9.69 -10.14
C ASN A 42 -7.39 -8.72 -11.28
N LEU A 43 -6.40 -8.18 -11.98
CA LEU A 43 -6.59 -7.20 -13.05
C LEU A 43 -7.39 -7.82 -14.20
N ARG A 44 -8.51 -7.18 -14.56
CA ARG A 44 -9.30 -7.58 -15.72
C ARG A 44 -8.81 -6.89 -16.98
N ASP A 45 -8.89 -7.58 -18.11
CA ASP A 45 -8.48 -7.03 -19.41
C ASP A 45 -9.25 -5.76 -19.80
N ASP A 46 -10.52 -5.67 -19.40
CA ASP A 46 -11.42 -4.54 -19.65
C ASP A 46 -11.37 -3.44 -18.58
N GLN A 47 -10.56 -3.62 -17.53
CA GLN A 47 -10.40 -2.60 -16.51
C GLN A 47 -9.62 -1.41 -17.07
N VAL A 48 -10.18 -0.21 -16.87
CA VAL A 48 -9.55 1.04 -17.30
C VAL A 48 -8.90 1.71 -16.10
N ILE A 49 -7.58 1.81 -16.14
CA ILE A 49 -6.77 2.56 -15.17
C ILE A 49 -6.23 3.81 -15.86
N ASP A 50 -6.39 4.98 -15.24
CA ASP A 50 -5.95 6.25 -15.82
C ASP A 50 -4.46 6.48 -15.57
N GLY A 51 -3.98 6.12 -14.38
CA GLY A 51 -2.55 6.09 -14.08
C GLY A 51 -2.22 5.25 -12.85
N PHE A 52 -0.91 5.05 -12.64
CA PHE A 52 -0.38 4.28 -11.53
C PHE A 52 1.02 4.74 -11.14
N GLU A 53 1.43 4.36 -9.94
CA GLU A 53 2.76 4.51 -9.38
C GLU A 53 3.13 3.21 -8.66
N LEU A 54 4.36 2.73 -8.86
CA LEU A 54 4.88 1.56 -8.12
C LEU A 54 5.60 2.04 -6.86
N LEU A 55 5.38 1.37 -5.74
CA LEU A 55 5.96 1.76 -4.46
C LEU A 55 6.78 0.62 -3.86
N SER A 56 7.88 1.00 -3.22
CA SER A 56 8.65 0.14 -2.34
C SER A 56 8.02 0.06 -0.95
N SER A 57 8.50 -0.86 -0.11
CA SER A 57 8.02 -0.99 1.28
C SER A 57 8.30 0.26 2.13
N ASP A 58 9.39 0.98 1.87
CA ASP A 58 9.65 2.26 2.55
C ASP A 58 8.72 3.37 2.04
N ALA A 59 8.46 3.44 0.72
CA ALA A 59 7.52 4.41 0.16
C ALA A 59 6.08 4.16 0.65
N MET A 60 5.67 2.88 0.77
CA MET A 60 4.38 2.52 1.35
C MET A 60 4.31 2.85 2.85
N TRP A 61 5.40 2.63 3.59
CA TRP A 61 5.48 3.04 4.98
C TRP A 61 5.29 4.55 5.16
N ASP A 62 5.78 5.37 4.24
CA ASP A 62 5.53 6.82 4.26
C ASP A 62 4.04 7.16 4.10
N GLN A 63 3.30 6.40 3.29
CA GLN A 63 1.86 6.56 3.16
C GLN A 63 1.14 6.17 4.46
N VAL A 64 1.50 5.02 5.06
CA VAL A 64 0.99 4.58 6.35
C VAL A 64 1.21 5.64 7.42
N ARG A 65 2.41 6.22 7.51
CA ARG A 65 2.71 7.28 8.48
C ARG A 65 1.88 8.54 8.26
N ARG A 66 1.55 8.87 7.00
CA ARG A 66 0.73 10.04 6.69
C ARG A 66 -0.70 9.87 7.18
N VAL A 67 -1.29 8.68 7.02
CA VAL A 67 -2.69 8.42 7.40
C VAL A 67 -2.84 8.08 8.88
N ALA A 68 -1.96 7.23 9.42
CA ALA A 68 -2.02 6.75 10.79
C ALA A 68 -1.39 7.73 11.80
N GLY A 69 -0.50 8.62 11.35
CA GLY A 69 0.23 9.53 12.24
C GLY A 69 1.06 8.77 13.28
N GLU A 70 0.87 9.09 14.57
CA GLU A 70 1.63 8.48 15.67
C GLU A 70 1.03 7.17 16.20
N VAL A 71 -0.16 6.76 15.74
CA VAL A 71 -0.82 5.53 16.24
C VAL A 71 -0.13 4.27 15.72
N VAL A 72 0.67 4.37 14.66
CA VAL A 72 1.48 3.27 14.14
C VAL A 72 2.93 3.68 14.13
N THR A 73 3.78 2.87 14.76
CA THR A 73 5.24 3.13 14.83
C THR A 73 6.03 1.92 14.36
N ARG A 74 7.16 2.15 13.68
CA ARG A 74 8.14 1.12 13.33
C ARG A 74 9.24 1.09 14.40
N THR A 75 9.58 -0.09 14.89
CA THR A 75 10.68 -0.30 15.83
C THR A 75 11.39 -1.61 15.56
N VAL A 76 12.55 -1.81 16.20
CA VAL A 76 13.32 -3.06 16.10
C VAL A 76 13.20 -3.82 17.41
N ARG A 77 12.75 -5.08 17.35
CA ARG A 77 12.70 -5.99 18.49
C ARG A 77 13.32 -7.32 18.09
N ASP A 78 14.23 -7.83 18.93
CA ASP A 78 14.97 -9.07 18.68
C ASP A 78 15.63 -9.12 17.28
N GLY A 79 16.13 -7.96 16.82
CA GLY A 79 16.76 -7.80 15.51
C GLY A 79 15.82 -7.82 14.31
N LYS A 80 14.50 -7.72 14.53
CA LYS A 80 13.48 -7.65 13.48
C LYS A 80 12.74 -6.34 13.51
N ASP A 81 12.50 -5.76 12.34
CA ASP A 81 11.57 -4.65 12.20
C ASP A 81 10.14 -5.11 12.47
N ILE A 82 9.47 -4.40 13.37
CA ILE A 82 8.06 -4.61 13.74
C ILE A 82 7.31 -3.28 13.71
N LEU A 83 6.01 -3.38 13.46
CA LEU A 83 5.03 -2.31 13.52
C LEU A 83 4.22 -2.47 14.81
N LEU A 84 4.15 -1.40 15.60
CA LEU A 84 3.34 -1.32 16.81
C LEU A 84 2.17 -0.39 16.54
N TRP A 85 0.95 -0.90 16.70
CA TRP A 85 -0.27 -0.12 16.56
C TRP A 85 -0.86 0.15 17.95
N THR A 86 -1.05 1.40 18.28
CA THR A 86 -1.55 1.88 19.57
C THR A 86 -2.97 2.42 19.46
N ASP A 87 -3.70 2.38 20.58
CA ASP A 87 -4.94 3.12 20.72
C ASP A 87 -4.69 4.61 21.06
N VAL A 88 -5.77 5.38 21.18
CA VAL A 88 -5.73 6.80 21.57
C VAL A 88 -5.12 7.07 22.96
N GLN A 89 -4.95 6.02 23.79
CA GLN A 89 -4.32 6.11 25.11
C GLN A 89 -2.83 5.71 25.06
N GLY A 90 -2.31 5.33 23.89
CA GLY A 90 -0.93 4.87 23.70
C GLY A 90 -0.70 3.41 24.09
N THR A 91 -1.77 2.63 24.31
CA THR A 91 -1.66 1.20 24.62
C THR A 91 -1.45 0.43 23.32
N VAL A 92 -0.42 -0.41 23.25
CA VAL A 92 -0.19 -1.29 22.09
C VAL A 92 -1.34 -2.30 21.99
N THR A 93 -2.07 -2.25 20.88
CA THR A 93 -3.19 -3.14 20.58
C THR A 93 -2.80 -4.26 19.62
N LYS A 94 -1.86 -4.00 18.70
CA LYS A 94 -1.33 -4.99 17.76
C LYS A 94 0.17 -4.82 17.55
N GLU A 95 0.82 -5.94 17.29
CA GLU A 95 2.21 -6.03 16.86
C GLU A 95 2.26 -6.86 15.59
N LEU A 96 2.83 -6.28 14.54
CA LEU A 96 2.88 -6.87 13.20
C LEU A 96 4.33 -6.84 12.70
N PRO A 97 4.76 -7.80 11.87
CA PRO A 97 6.06 -7.69 11.21
C PRO A 97 6.08 -6.50 10.25
N PHE A 98 7.24 -5.88 10.05
CA PHE A 98 7.41 -4.93 8.95
C PHE A 98 7.54 -5.70 7.63
N ASN A 99 6.42 -5.90 6.94
CA ASN A 99 6.33 -6.55 5.64
C ASN A 99 5.16 -5.99 4.83
N GLU A 100 5.05 -6.46 3.59
CA GLU A 100 4.14 -5.91 2.59
C GLU A 100 2.68 -6.04 3.02
N GLU A 101 2.30 -7.24 3.46
CA GLU A 101 0.96 -7.56 3.95
C GLU A 101 0.54 -6.71 5.15
N SER A 102 1.46 -6.44 6.08
CA SER A 102 1.14 -5.65 7.27
C SER A 102 0.98 -4.18 6.93
N LEU A 103 1.79 -3.65 6.02
CA LEU A 103 1.71 -2.25 5.59
C LEU A 103 0.38 -1.96 4.88
N ILE A 104 -0.04 -2.82 3.93
CA ILE A 104 -1.30 -2.62 3.23
C ILE A 104 -2.50 -2.77 4.18
N ALA A 105 -2.49 -3.78 5.07
CA ALA A 105 -3.58 -4.00 6.00
C ALA A 105 -3.77 -2.85 7.00
N ILE A 106 -2.68 -2.18 7.41
CA ILE A 106 -2.77 -0.98 8.24
C ILE A 106 -3.33 0.18 7.43
N PHE A 107 -2.82 0.39 6.21
CA PHE A 107 -3.28 1.49 5.35
C PHE A 107 -4.79 1.40 5.07
N ASP A 108 -5.28 0.22 4.67
CA ASP A 108 -6.69 -0.04 4.39
C ASP A 108 -7.55 0.26 5.64
N ALA A 109 -7.09 -0.20 6.81
CA ALA A 109 -7.81 0.00 8.06
C ALA A 109 -7.87 1.47 8.54
N GLU A 110 -6.85 2.28 8.24
CA GLU A 110 -6.80 3.70 8.62
C GLU A 110 -7.51 4.60 7.61
N THR A 111 -7.70 4.13 6.38
CA THR A 111 -8.36 4.91 5.30
C THR A 111 -9.82 4.54 5.06
N ASP A 112 -10.30 3.44 5.65
CA ASP A 112 -11.65 2.88 5.41
C ASP A 112 -11.96 2.78 3.92
N ASP A 113 -10.95 2.37 3.12
CA ASP A 113 -10.96 2.28 1.65
C ASP A 113 -11.29 3.62 0.92
N SER A 114 -11.03 4.78 1.54
CA SER A 114 -11.44 6.09 1.02
C SER A 114 -10.35 7.17 1.01
N TYR A 115 -9.13 6.83 0.58
CA TYR A 115 -8.01 7.77 0.54
C TYR A 115 -8.06 8.76 -0.65
N VAL A 116 -7.76 10.04 -0.36
CA VAL A 116 -7.61 11.16 -1.32
C VAL A 116 -6.25 11.83 -1.05
N ASP A 117 -5.50 12.18 -2.10
CA ASP A 117 -4.15 12.80 -1.99
C ASP A 117 -4.17 14.23 -1.44
#